data_AF-A0A378JAB6-F1
#
_entry.id   AF-A0A378JAB6-F1
#
_cell.length_a   1.000
_cell.length_b   1.000
_cell.length_c   1.000
_cell.angle_alpha   90.00
_cell.angle_beta   90.00
_cell.angle_gamma   90.00
#
_symmetry.space_group_name_H-M   'P 1'
#
loop_
_entity.id
_entity.type
_entity.pdbx_description
1 polymer ?
#
loop_
_entity_poly.entity_id
_entity_poly.type
_entity_poly.pdbx_seq_one_letter_code
_entity_poly.pdbx_strand_id
1 'polypeptide(L)'
;MTLNLVSNEQIDTNDYELWLKEYEYTELDEHLRQDVLAICKFFCNEALVLQGLKKLAEQYLTFNKEEKKSLRQFFDDWGSKNHFNNPNPLNSTTEFKTSANFQYPKHTPILYGELTANLFNNVLLKNGYLSADVGAGPKHGKWAHTIQLFLIEEARKEGVLKLYTPTACQFIQTISQTKGKFESFSLWNLLFDSFDDHIFTNPNNITTALVHYHGNTEAEIFLASKLHAYEKKFDQVASTSGCYDGFAHTKYLSRLSEASSVSYKDKCGLLWFAPKNKISDSVSSQKVNVFVPDI
;
A
#
# COMPACT_ATOMS: atom_id res chain seq x y z
N MET A 1 -10.84 16.57 18.14
CA MET A 1 -10.18 15.69 19.11
C MET A 1 -9.07 14.95 18.39
N THR A 2 -7.90 14.83 19.05
CA THR A 2 -6.75 14.11 18.50
C THR A 2 -6.65 12.78 19.23
N LEU A 3 -6.55 11.69 18.47
CA LEU A 3 -6.29 10.36 19.01
C LEU A 3 -4.83 10.27 19.44
N ASN A 4 -4.52 9.49 20.46
CA ASN A 4 -3.17 9.29 20.95
C ASN A 4 -2.72 7.86 20.76
N LEU A 5 -1.41 7.68 20.59
CA LEU A 5 -0.81 6.36 20.64
C LEU A 5 -0.93 5.80 22.06
N VAL A 6 -1.44 4.58 22.16
CA VAL A 6 -1.52 3.80 23.39
C VAL A 6 -0.27 2.92 23.43
N SER A 7 0.72 3.38 24.19
CA SER A 7 1.94 2.62 24.45
C SER A 7 1.70 1.53 25.50
N ASN A 8 2.65 0.59 25.60
CA ASN A 8 2.57 -0.53 26.56
C ASN A 8 2.14 -0.08 27.96
N GLU A 9 1.22 -0.83 28.56
CA GLU A 9 0.69 -0.64 29.92
C GLU A 9 -0.19 0.62 30.12
N GLN A 10 -0.37 1.47 29.10
CA GLN A 10 -1.26 2.63 29.18
C GLN A 10 -2.73 2.22 28.99
N ILE A 11 -3.62 2.92 29.71
CA ILE A 11 -5.06 2.82 29.50
C ILE A 11 -5.41 3.58 28.23
N ASP A 12 -6.16 2.93 27.34
CA ASP A 12 -6.73 3.59 26.16
C ASP A 12 -7.77 4.63 26.59
N THR A 13 -7.44 5.91 26.40
CA THR A 13 -8.29 7.06 26.76
C THR A 13 -8.90 7.74 25.54
N ASN A 14 -8.70 7.19 24.35
CA ASN A 14 -9.21 7.75 23.12
C ASN A 14 -10.73 7.59 23.03
N ASP A 15 -11.42 8.65 22.62
CA ASP A 15 -12.83 8.60 22.24
C ASP A 15 -12.94 8.52 20.72
N TYR A 16 -12.82 7.30 20.20
CA TYR A 16 -12.88 7.02 18.75
C TYR A 16 -14.24 7.41 18.14
N GLU A 17 -15.31 7.34 18.92
CA GLU A 17 -16.67 7.71 18.48
C GLU A 17 -16.78 9.21 18.27
N LEU A 18 -16.32 10.00 19.25
CA LEU A 18 -16.28 11.45 19.14
C LEU A 18 -15.35 11.88 18.00
N TRP A 19 -14.18 11.27 17.89
CA TRP A 19 -13.24 11.51 16.78
C TRP A 19 -13.92 11.32 15.41
N LEU A 20 -14.60 10.18 15.21
CA LEU A 20 -15.28 9.89 13.94
C LEU A 20 -16.41 10.89 13.64
N LYS A 21 -17.14 11.32 14.68
CA LYS A 21 -18.21 12.34 14.57
C LYS A 21 -17.68 13.72 14.21
N GLU A 22 -16.53 14.12 14.73
CA GLU A 22 -15.90 15.41 14.39
C GLU A 22 -15.47 15.50 12.93
N TYR A 23 -15.18 14.36 12.29
CA TYR A 23 -14.98 14.27 10.84
C TYR A 23 -16.27 14.10 10.04
N GLU A 24 -17.43 14.32 10.67
CA GLU A 24 -18.76 14.31 10.07
C GLU A 24 -19.19 12.94 9.49
N TYR A 25 -18.65 11.84 10.04
CA TYR A 25 -19.08 10.48 9.73
C TYR A 25 -20.13 9.97 10.73
N THR A 26 -21.28 10.65 10.80
CA THR A 26 -22.34 10.37 11.79
C THR A 26 -23.37 9.32 11.35
N GLU A 27 -23.45 9.01 10.06
CA GLU A 27 -24.52 8.18 9.46
C GLU A 27 -23.97 6.90 8.80
N LEU A 28 -22.85 6.37 9.30
CA LEU A 28 -22.34 5.09 8.83
C LEU A 28 -23.26 3.94 9.25
N ASP A 29 -23.37 2.91 8.39
CA ASP A 29 -23.94 1.62 8.79
C ASP A 29 -23.24 1.11 10.06
N GLU A 30 -24.01 0.48 10.96
CA GLU A 30 -23.52 0.10 12.27
C GLU A 30 -22.29 -0.83 12.19
N HIS A 31 -22.31 -1.83 11.31
CA HIS A 31 -21.17 -2.74 11.17
C HIS A 31 -19.95 -2.03 10.59
N LEU A 32 -20.15 -1.18 9.58
CA LEU A 32 -19.06 -0.38 9.02
C LEU A 32 -18.46 0.57 10.06
N ARG A 33 -19.31 1.22 10.85
CA ARG A 33 -18.89 2.11 11.94
C ARG A 33 -18.02 1.36 12.95
N GLN A 34 -18.45 0.18 13.40
CA GLN A 34 -17.66 -0.65 14.31
C GLN A 34 -16.31 -1.08 13.70
N ASP A 35 -16.28 -1.44 12.42
CA ASP A 35 -15.04 -1.81 11.72
C ASP A 35 -14.05 -0.64 11.64
N VAL A 36 -14.54 0.56 11.31
CA VAL A 36 -13.75 1.81 11.29
C VAL A 36 -13.12 2.08 12.66
N LEU A 37 -13.92 1.99 13.73
CA LEU A 37 -13.44 2.21 15.09
C LEU A 37 -12.43 1.14 15.52
N ALA A 38 -12.66 -0.13 15.17
CA ALA A 38 -11.76 -1.23 15.49
C ALA A 38 -10.39 -1.07 14.81
N ILE A 39 -10.37 -0.67 13.53
CA ILE A 39 -9.12 -0.41 12.79
C ILE A 39 -8.39 0.80 13.35
N CYS A 40 -9.12 1.87 13.64
CA CYS A 40 -8.55 3.07 14.24
C CYS A 40 -7.89 2.76 15.60
N LYS A 41 -8.60 2.01 16.46
CA LYS A 41 -8.07 1.52 17.74
C LYS A 41 -6.85 0.62 17.57
N PHE A 42 -6.85 -0.24 16.55
CA PHE A 42 -5.69 -1.08 16.24
C PHE A 42 -4.45 -0.23 15.90
N PHE A 43 -4.58 0.78 15.04
CA PHE A 43 -3.47 1.66 14.69
C PHE A 43 -3.07 2.65 15.78
N CYS A 44 -3.91 2.87 16.79
CA CYS A 44 -3.52 3.57 18.01
C CYS A 44 -2.81 2.65 19.00
N ASN A 45 -2.80 1.32 18.81
CA ASN A 45 -2.13 0.40 19.72
C ASN A 45 -0.72 0.06 19.24
N GLU A 46 0.29 0.62 19.92
CA GLU A 46 1.69 0.47 19.52
C GLU A 46 2.14 -1.00 19.52
N ALA A 47 1.81 -1.75 20.58
CA ALA A 47 2.26 -3.13 20.74
C ALA A 47 1.76 -4.04 19.61
N LEU A 48 0.48 -3.90 19.26
CA LEU A 48 -0.15 -4.70 18.21
C LEU A 48 0.45 -4.39 16.83
N VAL A 49 0.69 -3.11 16.54
CA VAL A 49 1.32 -2.71 15.29
C VAL A 49 2.75 -3.25 15.20
N LEU A 50 3.57 -3.05 16.24
CA LEU A 50 4.95 -3.54 16.26
C LEU A 50 5.04 -5.07 16.14
N GLN A 51 4.12 -5.81 16.77
CA GLN A 51 4.01 -7.26 16.60
C GLN A 51 3.75 -7.65 15.14
N GLY A 52 2.81 -6.96 14.47
CA GLY A 52 2.53 -7.22 13.06
C GLY A 52 3.70 -6.85 12.14
N LEU A 53 4.44 -5.78 12.44
CA LEU A 53 5.64 -5.39 11.69
C LEU A 53 6.76 -6.43 11.81
N LYS A 54 6.95 -6.99 13.00
CA LYS A 54 7.87 -8.12 13.20
C LYS A 54 7.47 -9.34 12.37
N LYS A 55 6.17 -9.67 12.37
CA LYS A 55 5.62 -10.77 11.55
C LYS A 55 5.87 -10.54 10.05
N LEU A 56 5.70 -9.31 9.56
CA LEU A 56 6.03 -8.95 8.18
C LEU A 56 7.51 -9.23 7.87
N ALA A 57 8.42 -8.79 8.75
CA ALA A 57 9.85 -8.98 8.57
C ALA A 57 10.20 -10.48 8.45
N GLU A 58 9.66 -11.32 9.34
CA GLU A 58 9.89 -12.76 9.36
C GLU A 58 9.35 -13.46 8.11
N GLN A 59 8.12 -13.14 7.71
CA GLN A 59 7.51 -13.71 6.50
C GLN A 59 8.27 -13.29 5.25
N TYR A 60 8.65 -12.03 5.14
CA TYR A 60 9.38 -11.53 3.98
C TYR A 60 10.79 -12.12 3.89
N LEU A 61 11.51 -12.25 5.01
CA LEU A 61 12.82 -12.91 5.02
C LEU A 61 12.70 -14.36 4.53
N THR A 62 11.70 -15.09 5.03
CA THR A 62 11.44 -16.48 4.62
C THR A 62 11.16 -16.57 3.13
N PHE A 63 10.27 -15.71 2.62
CA PHE A 63 9.95 -15.64 1.20
C PHE A 63 11.15 -15.27 0.32
N ASN A 64 12.03 -14.38 0.80
CA ASN A 64 13.22 -13.99 0.07
C ASN A 64 14.29 -15.09 0.01
N LYS A 65 14.41 -15.92 1.06
CA LYS A 65 15.41 -17.01 1.13
C LYS A 65 15.24 -18.05 0.03
N GLU A 66 14.02 -18.26 -0.49
CA GLU A 66 13.75 -19.23 -1.54
C GLU A 66 14.34 -18.83 -2.90
N GLU A 67 14.08 -17.60 -3.38
CA GLU A 67 14.43 -17.18 -4.75
C GLU A 67 14.90 -15.71 -4.89
N LYS A 68 15.33 -15.07 -3.80
CA LYS A 68 15.74 -13.64 -3.75
C LYS A 68 14.67 -12.69 -4.33
N LYS A 69 13.39 -12.95 -4.01
CA LYS A 69 12.23 -12.21 -4.51
C LYS A 69 12.08 -10.81 -3.89
N SER A 70 11.53 -9.88 -4.64
CA SER A 70 11.31 -8.50 -4.21
C SER A 70 10.13 -8.33 -3.25
N LEU A 71 10.01 -7.15 -2.62
CA LEU A 71 8.84 -6.85 -1.79
C LEU A 71 7.55 -6.81 -2.62
N ARG A 72 7.64 -6.33 -3.87
CA ARG A 72 6.50 -6.39 -4.80
C ARG A 72 6.02 -7.83 -5.01
N GLN A 73 6.96 -8.75 -5.27
CA GLN A 73 6.63 -10.15 -5.49
C GLN A 73 6.06 -10.81 -4.23
N PHE A 74 6.55 -10.42 -3.05
CA PHE A 74 5.99 -10.85 -1.78
C PHE A 74 4.53 -10.39 -1.64
N PHE A 75 4.25 -9.11 -1.88
CA PHE A 75 2.88 -8.59 -1.79
C PHE A 75 1.96 -9.08 -2.91
N ASP A 76 2.48 -9.39 -4.10
CA ASP A 76 1.69 -10.06 -5.14
C ASP A 76 1.26 -11.47 -4.68
N ASP A 77 2.20 -12.26 -4.15
CA ASP A 77 1.92 -13.60 -3.62
C ASP A 77 0.98 -13.55 -2.40
N TRP A 78 1.34 -12.76 -1.39
CA TRP A 78 0.53 -12.56 -0.18
C TRP A 78 -0.84 -12.00 -0.54
N GLY A 79 -0.92 -10.97 -1.37
CA GLY A 79 -2.17 -10.34 -1.77
C GLY A 79 -3.13 -11.32 -2.43
N SER A 80 -2.63 -12.14 -3.36
CA SER A 80 -3.43 -13.16 -4.05
C SER A 80 -4.05 -14.20 -3.11
N LYS A 81 -3.35 -14.54 -2.01
CA LYS A 81 -3.83 -15.45 -0.96
C LYS A 81 -4.80 -14.78 0.01
N ASN A 82 -4.90 -13.45 -0.04
CA ASN A 82 -5.65 -12.61 0.89
C ASN A 82 -6.68 -11.72 0.20
N HIS A 83 -7.19 -12.19 -0.94
CA HIS A 83 -8.25 -11.54 -1.73
C HIS A 83 -7.87 -10.20 -2.37
N PHE A 84 -6.65 -9.71 -2.16
CA PHE A 84 -6.13 -8.54 -2.87
C PHE A 84 -5.60 -8.93 -4.25
N ASN A 85 -5.48 -7.93 -5.14
CA ASN A 85 -5.08 -8.11 -6.53
C ASN A 85 -5.93 -9.18 -7.26
N ASN A 86 -7.16 -9.41 -6.82
CA ASN A 86 -8.11 -10.34 -7.43
C ASN A 86 -9.38 -9.58 -7.86
N PRO A 87 -9.24 -8.68 -8.85
CA PRO A 87 -10.31 -7.80 -9.33
C PRO A 87 -11.48 -8.64 -9.86
N ASN A 88 -12.71 -8.25 -9.50
CA ASN A 88 -13.88 -8.81 -10.15
C ASN A 88 -14.10 -8.11 -11.49
N PRO A 89 -14.27 -8.86 -12.60
CA PRO A 89 -14.59 -8.26 -13.87
C PRO A 89 -16.02 -7.73 -13.81
N LEU A 90 -16.20 -6.42 -13.55
CA LEU A 90 -17.23 -5.52 -14.11
C LEU A 90 -17.41 -4.24 -13.28
N ASN A 91 -17.18 -3.09 -13.92
CA ASN A 91 -18.18 -2.04 -14.16
C ASN A 91 -17.61 -1.08 -15.20
N SER A 92 -18.45 -0.65 -16.14
CA SER A 92 -18.10 0.21 -17.28
C SER A 92 -17.20 1.38 -16.88
N THR A 93 -16.03 1.47 -17.51
CA THR A 93 -15.05 2.54 -17.32
C THR A 93 -15.24 3.63 -18.37
N THR A 94 -16.45 4.15 -18.59
CA THR A 94 -16.68 5.22 -19.60
C THR A 94 -15.78 6.43 -19.38
N GLU A 95 -15.32 6.65 -18.15
CA GLU A 95 -14.39 7.73 -17.79
C GLU A 95 -12.90 7.39 -17.94
N PHE A 96 -12.53 6.11 -18.06
CA PHE A 96 -11.13 5.68 -18.15
C PHE A 96 -10.82 5.08 -19.52
N LYS A 97 -9.66 5.46 -20.07
CA LYS A 97 -9.12 4.83 -21.28
C LYS A 97 -8.36 3.59 -20.87
N THR A 98 -8.54 2.48 -21.58
CA THR A 98 -7.82 1.24 -21.32
C THR A 98 -7.04 0.78 -22.54
N SER A 99 -6.03 -0.07 -22.33
CA SER A 99 -5.35 -0.75 -23.44
C SER A 99 -6.31 -1.67 -24.21
N ALA A 100 -5.98 -2.01 -25.45
CA ALA A 100 -6.80 -2.94 -26.24
C ALA A 100 -6.95 -4.30 -25.52
N ASN A 101 -8.17 -4.87 -25.55
CA ASN A 101 -8.51 -6.14 -24.90
C ASN A 101 -8.19 -6.18 -23.39
N PHE A 102 -8.28 -5.04 -22.70
CA PHE A 102 -7.93 -4.94 -21.29
C PHE A 102 -8.77 -5.88 -20.41
N GLN A 103 -8.07 -6.62 -19.56
CA GLN A 103 -8.62 -7.30 -18.41
C GLN A 103 -7.80 -6.88 -17.20
N TYR A 104 -8.46 -6.68 -16.08
CA TYR A 104 -7.80 -6.32 -14.84
C TYR A 104 -6.78 -7.41 -14.42
N PRO A 105 -5.47 -7.12 -14.41
CA PRO A 105 -4.47 -8.13 -14.12
C PRO A 105 -4.41 -8.48 -12.64
N LYS A 106 -3.99 -9.70 -12.30
CA LYS A 106 -3.98 -10.21 -10.92
C LYS A 106 -2.68 -9.92 -10.15
N HIS A 107 -2.12 -8.75 -10.33
CA HIS A 107 -0.88 -8.33 -9.66
C HIS A 107 -0.89 -6.81 -9.45
N THR A 108 0.01 -6.33 -8.60
CA THR A 108 0.09 -4.94 -8.16
C THR A 108 0.41 -4.01 -9.33
N PRO A 109 -0.43 -2.98 -9.62
CA PRO A 109 -0.12 -1.97 -10.64
C PRO A 109 1.08 -1.10 -10.27
N ILE A 110 1.61 -0.42 -11.28
CA ILE A 110 2.52 0.71 -11.14
C ILE A 110 1.75 1.98 -11.49
N LEU A 111 1.72 2.94 -10.57
CA LEU A 111 1.19 4.27 -10.82
C LEU A 111 2.15 5.08 -11.70
N TYR A 112 1.61 5.84 -12.64
CA TYR A 112 2.31 6.95 -13.28
C TYR A 112 1.46 8.22 -13.24
N GLY A 113 2.12 9.35 -13.02
CA GLY A 113 1.46 10.64 -12.83
C GLY A 113 0.74 10.76 -11.48
N GLU A 114 0.02 11.86 -11.29
CA GLU A 114 -0.72 12.15 -10.06
C GLU A 114 -1.95 11.24 -9.92
N LEU A 115 -2.07 10.55 -8.78
CA LEU A 115 -3.19 9.66 -8.52
C LEU A 115 -4.46 10.45 -8.20
N THR A 116 -5.34 10.63 -9.19
CA THR A 116 -6.64 11.27 -8.95
C THR A 116 -7.53 10.42 -8.06
N ALA A 117 -8.41 11.07 -7.28
CA ALA A 117 -9.38 10.39 -6.42
C ALA A 117 -10.26 9.37 -7.18
N ASN A 118 -10.63 9.65 -8.44
CA ASN A 118 -11.39 8.70 -9.26
C ASN A 118 -10.58 7.44 -9.58
N LEU A 119 -9.32 7.58 -10.01
CA LEU A 119 -8.46 6.42 -10.29
C LEU A 119 -8.17 5.63 -9.00
N PHE A 120 -7.99 6.32 -7.89
CA PHE A 120 -7.75 5.71 -6.59
C PHE A 120 -8.95 4.91 -6.08
N ASN A 121 -10.10 5.58 -5.91
CA ASN A 121 -11.27 4.98 -5.31
C ASN A 121 -11.93 3.97 -6.25
N ASN A 122 -12.12 4.34 -7.53
CA ASN A 122 -12.92 3.52 -8.45
C ASN A 122 -12.12 2.45 -9.20
N VAL A 123 -10.78 2.54 -9.22
CA VAL A 123 -9.92 1.55 -9.88
C VAL A 123 -9.05 0.80 -8.89
N LEU A 124 -8.25 1.47 -8.06
CA LEU A 124 -7.37 0.78 -7.10
C LEU A 124 -8.17 0.12 -5.96
N LEU A 125 -8.78 0.93 -5.10
CA LEU A 125 -9.38 0.44 -3.86
C LEU A 125 -10.63 -0.41 -4.12
N LYS A 126 -11.53 0.04 -5.00
CA LYS A 126 -12.74 -0.73 -5.37
C LYS A 126 -12.45 -2.11 -5.93
N ASN A 127 -11.32 -2.29 -6.61
CA ASN A 127 -10.91 -3.60 -7.14
C ASN A 127 -9.96 -4.36 -6.20
N GLY A 128 -9.70 -3.84 -4.99
CA GLY A 128 -8.85 -4.49 -4.00
C GLY A 128 -7.39 -4.61 -4.46
N TYR A 129 -6.87 -3.64 -5.21
CA TYR A 129 -5.46 -3.63 -5.57
C TYR A 129 -4.61 -3.14 -4.40
N LEU A 130 -3.50 -3.85 -4.15
CA LEU A 130 -2.36 -3.28 -3.44
C LEU A 130 -1.65 -2.29 -4.36
N SER A 131 -0.87 -1.38 -3.80
CA SER A 131 -0.10 -0.43 -4.58
C SER A 131 1.20 -0.07 -3.89
N ALA A 132 2.21 0.20 -4.71
CA ALA A 132 3.35 0.97 -4.25
C ALA A 132 2.94 2.45 -4.14
N ASP A 133 3.41 3.12 -3.10
CA ASP A 133 3.19 4.53 -2.80
C ASP A 133 4.11 5.41 -3.67
N VAL A 134 3.96 5.28 -4.99
CA VAL A 134 4.78 5.99 -5.97
C VAL A 134 4.47 7.47 -5.89
N GLY A 135 5.50 8.30 -5.70
CA GLY A 135 5.36 9.75 -5.51
C GLY A 135 5.32 10.18 -4.05
N ALA A 136 5.15 9.24 -3.12
CA ALA A 136 5.39 9.51 -1.71
C ALA A 136 6.91 9.52 -1.46
N GLY A 137 7.43 10.60 -0.88
CA GLY A 137 8.86 10.74 -0.62
C GLY A 137 9.42 9.63 0.29
N PRO A 138 10.75 9.54 0.46
CA PRO A 138 11.40 8.43 1.17
C PRO A 138 10.90 8.25 2.61
N LYS A 139 10.44 9.33 3.26
CA LYS A 139 9.83 9.29 4.61
C LYS A 139 8.56 8.45 4.68
N HIS A 140 7.74 8.49 3.64
CA HIS A 140 6.52 7.69 3.55
C HIS A 140 6.84 6.24 3.19
N GLY A 141 7.93 6.01 2.46
CA GLY A 141 8.32 4.68 1.99
C GLY A 141 7.48 4.22 0.81
N LYS A 142 7.94 3.19 0.11
CA LYS A 142 7.28 2.69 -1.12
C LYS A 142 6.05 1.82 -0.87
N TRP A 143 5.89 1.28 0.34
CA TRP A 143 4.93 0.21 0.62
C TRP A 143 4.13 0.42 1.90
N ALA A 144 4.14 1.62 2.49
CA ALA A 144 3.57 1.87 3.80
C ALA A 144 2.07 1.55 3.86
N HIS A 145 1.29 1.98 2.85
CA HIS A 145 -0.14 1.65 2.82
C HIS A 145 -0.37 0.15 2.66
N THR A 146 0.38 -0.51 1.76
CA THR A 146 0.29 -1.96 1.59
C THR A 146 0.66 -2.71 2.89
N ILE A 147 1.61 -2.18 3.67
CA ILE A 147 1.99 -2.71 4.98
C ILE A 147 0.86 -2.50 5.99
N GLN A 148 0.20 -1.34 6.05
CA GLN A 148 -0.97 -1.15 6.91
C GLN A 148 -2.08 -2.17 6.60
N LEU A 149 -2.32 -2.47 5.31
CA LEU A 149 -3.28 -3.49 4.89
C LEU A 149 -2.85 -4.91 5.31
N PHE A 150 -1.54 -5.20 5.22
CA PHE A 150 -0.97 -6.44 5.75
C PHE A 150 -1.25 -6.57 7.26
N LEU A 151 -1.00 -5.52 8.03
CA LEU A 151 -1.16 -5.53 9.49
C LEU A 151 -2.58 -5.87 9.91
N ILE A 152 -3.58 -5.20 9.32
CA ILE A 152 -4.98 -5.43 9.69
C ILE A 152 -5.48 -6.81 9.25
N GLU A 153 -5.06 -7.31 8.09
CA GLU A 153 -5.49 -8.62 7.61
C GLU A 153 -4.86 -9.75 8.44
N GLU A 154 -3.58 -9.64 8.80
CA GLU A 154 -2.92 -10.62 9.65
C GLU A 154 -3.47 -10.60 11.08
N ALA A 155 -3.70 -9.41 11.66
CA ALA A 155 -4.35 -9.29 12.97
C ALA A 155 -5.78 -9.84 12.97
N ARG A 156 -6.51 -9.70 11.85
CA ARG A 156 -7.86 -10.25 11.68
C ARG A 156 -7.84 -11.78 11.68
N LYS A 157 -6.94 -12.40 10.91
CA LYS A 157 -6.79 -13.86 10.87
C LYS A 157 -6.43 -14.46 12.23
N GLU A 158 -5.64 -13.73 13.02
CA GLU A 158 -5.26 -14.13 14.38
C GLU A 158 -6.37 -13.91 15.42
N GLY A 159 -7.48 -13.26 15.03
CA GLY A 159 -8.58 -12.92 15.93
C GLY A 159 -8.27 -11.76 16.89
N VAL A 160 -7.13 -11.09 16.71
CA VAL A 160 -6.72 -9.90 17.46
C VAL A 160 -7.57 -8.70 17.06
N LEU A 161 -7.75 -8.51 15.75
CA LEU A 161 -8.66 -7.50 15.19
C LEU A 161 -9.97 -8.18 14.78
N LYS A 162 -11.08 -7.75 15.38
CA LYS A 162 -12.41 -8.29 15.05
C LYS A 162 -13.13 -7.31 14.14
N LEU A 163 -13.42 -7.75 12.93
CA LEU A 163 -14.20 -7.01 11.95
C LEU A 163 -15.49 -7.78 11.63
N TYR A 164 -16.56 -7.05 11.38
CA TYR A 164 -17.77 -7.55 10.75
C TYR A 164 -17.53 -7.88 9.28
N THR A 165 -16.71 -7.07 8.60
CA THR A 165 -16.28 -7.37 7.24
C THR A 165 -15.37 -8.61 7.21
N PRO A 166 -15.59 -9.59 6.31
CA PRO A 166 -14.85 -10.86 6.37
C PRO A 166 -13.35 -10.75 6.09
N THR A 167 -12.91 -9.75 5.34
CA THR A 167 -11.51 -9.56 4.93
C THR A 167 -11.15 -8.07 4.92
N ALA A 168 -9.88 -7.75 5.11
CA ALA A 168 -9.39 -6.37 4.95
C ALA A 168 -9.64 -5.85 3.53
N CYS A 169 -9.51 -6.70 2.50
CA CYS A 169 -9.78 -6.33 1.12
C CYS A 169 -11.22 -5.83 0.94
N GLN A 170 -12.21 -6.57 1.45
CA GLN A 170 -13.62 -6.16 1.38
C GLN A 170 -13.89 -4.89 2.20
N PHE A 171 -13.19 -4.69 3.31
CA PHE A 171 -13.30 -3.47 4.10
C PHE A 171 -12.83 -2.26 3.28
N ILE A 172 -11.66 -2.36 2.64
CA ILE A 172 -11.12 -1.32 1.76
C ILE A 172 -12.04 -1.03 0.57
N GLN A 173 -12.58 -2.08 -0.06
CA GLN A 173 -13.55 -1.93 -1.13
C GLN A 173 -14.79 -1.15 -0.66
N THR A 174 -15.28 -1.44 0.55
CA THR A 174 -16.43 -0.77 1.14
C THR A 174 -16.15 0.71 1.40
N ILE A 175 -15.08 1.04 2.15
CA ILE A 175 -14.76 2.44 2.49
C ILE A 175 -14.45 3.28 1.25
N SER A 176 -13.93 2.68 0.17
CA SER A 176 -13.66 3.39 -1.09
C SER A 176 -14.91 3.93 -1.77
N GLN A 177 -16.08 3.34 -1.47
CA GLN A 177 -17.37 3.72 -2.03
C GLN A 177 -18.24 4.48 -1.02
N THR A 178 -17.83 4.50 0.26
CA THR A 178 -18.50 5.26 1.32
C THR A 178 -18.10 6.72 1.22
N LYS A 179 -19.08 7.59 0.93
CA LYS A 179 -18.88 9.03 0.88
C LYS A 179 -19.15 9.64 2.25
N GLY A 180 -18.21 10.44 2.73
CA GLY A 180 -18.44 11.36 3.84
C GLY A 180 -19.13 12.64 3.36
N LYS A 181 -19.34 13.57 4.29
CA LYS A 181 -19.89 14.88 3.99
C LYS A 181 -18.93 15.75 3.15
N PHE A 182 -17.62 15.53 3.28
CA PHE A 182 -16.60 16.16 2.45
C PHE A 182 -15.99 15.16 1.46
N GLU A 183 -16.15 15.41 0.15
CA GLU A 183 -15.59 14.54 -0.90
C GLU A 183 -14.05 14.47 -0.86
N SER A 184 -13.40 15.50 -0.33
CA SER A 184 -11.93 15.57 -0.22
C SER A 184 -11.34 14.83 0.99
N PHE A 185 -12.17 14.31 1.91
CA PHE A 185 -11.70 13.69 3.14
C PHE A 185 -12.41 12.36 3.40
N SER A 186 -11.90 11.33 2.74
CA SER A 186 -12.49 9.98 2.77
C SER A 186 -12.11 9.21 4.05
N LEU A 187 -12.83 8.12 4.33
CA LEU A 187 -12.44 7.18 5.38
C LEU A 187 -11.04 6.60 5.15
N TRP A 188 -10.57 6.50 3.90
CA TRP A 188 -9.18 6.13 3.62
C TRP A 188 -8.19 7.14 4.22
N ASN A 189 -8.43 8.44 4.02
CA ASN A 189 -7.57 9.49 4.56
C ASN A 189 -7.54 9.47 6.09
N LEU A 190 -8.65 9.09 6.72
CA LEU A 190 -8.72 8.97 8.17
C LEU A 190 -7.96 7.76 8.73
N LEU A 191 -8.01 6.63 8.04
CA LEU A 191 -7.56 5.35 8.60
C LEU A 191 -6.17 4.92 8.13
N PHE A 192 -5.74 5.36 6.96
CA PHE A 192 -4.51 4.86 6.31
C PHE A 192 -3.58 5.97 5.82
N ASP A 193 -4.11 7.17 5.57
CA ASP A 193 -3.34 8.30 5.02
C ASP A 193 -3.56 9.59 5.85
N SER A 194 -3.57 9.43 7.18
CA SER A 194 -3.83 10.54 8.11
C SER A 194 -2.60 11.42 8.28
N PHE A 195 -2.81 12.69 8.63
CA PHE A 195 -1.72 13.63 8.98
C PHE A 195 -1.32 13.57 10.46
N ASP A 196 -1.92 12.71 11.27
CA ASP A 196 -1.60 12.57 12.70
C ASP A 196 -0.22 11.91 12.85
N ASP A 197 0.81 12.72 13.09
CA ASP A 197 2.23 12.35 12.99
C ASP A 197 2.74 11.46 14.12
N HIS A 198 1.89 11.09 15.07
CA HIS A 198 2.23 10.28 16.24
C HIS A 198 1.50 8.93 16.32
N ILE A 199 0.61 8.59 15.37
CA ILE A 199 -0.11 7.29 15.33
C ILE A 199 0.06 6.56 13.98
N PHE A 200 -0.27 5.27 13.94
CA PHE A 200 0.02 4.42 12.77
C PHE A 200 -1.01 4.49 11.64
N THR A 201 -2.07 5.32 11.78
CA THR A 201 -2.90 5.73 10.64
C THR A 201 -2.13 6.67 9.71
N ASN A 202 -1.04 7.28 10.19
CA ASN A 202 -0.08 7.98 9.34
C ASN A 202 0.97 6.98 8.79
N PRO A 203 1.06 6.81 7.48
CA PRO A 203 1.96 5.84 6.85
C PRO A 203 3.45 6.13 7.08
N ASN A 204 3.82 7.40 7.36
CA ASN A 204 5.20 7.74 7.71
C ASN A 204 5.67 7.04 8.99
N ASN A 205 4.74 6.78 9.92
CA ASN A 205 5.05 6.13 11.19
C ASN A 205 5.30 4.64 11.03
N ILE A 206 4.68 4.00 10.03
CA ILE A 206 4.98 2.62 9.63
C ILE A 206 6.41 2.52 9.10
N THR A 207 6.77 3.40 8.17
CA THR A 207 8.12 3.44 7.60
C THR A 207 9.15 3.79 8.67
N THR A 208 8.88 4.79 9.52
CA THR A 208 9.75 5.15 10.64
C THR A 208 9.97 3.97 11.58
N ALA A 209 8.89 3.28 11.98
CA ALA A 209 8.99 2.14 12.87
C ALA A 209 9.80 1.00 12.25
N LEU A 210 9.66 0.72 10.96
CA LEU A 210 10.43 -0.35 10.28
C LEU A 210 11.90 0.02 10.06
N VAL A 211 12.19 1.29 9.79
CA VAL A 211 13.54 1.77 9.48
C VAL A 211 14.36 1.98 10.74
N HIS A 212 13.75 2.54 11.79
CA HIS A 212 14.40 2.85 13.06
C HIS A 212 14.11 1.81 14.14
N TYR A 213 13.54 0.66 13.78
CA TYR A 213 13.29 -0.40 14.74
C TYR A 213 14.60 -0.85 15.39
N HIS A 214 14.66 -0.83 16.72
CA HIS A 214 15.80 -1.33 17.50
C HIS A 214 15.78 -2.87 17.68
N GLY A 215 14.98 -3.57 16.89
CA GLY A 215 14.94 -5.02 16.88
C GLY A 215 16.27 -5.60 16.40
N ASN A 216 16.73 -6.64 17.10
CA ASN A 216 18.03 -7.25 16.87
C ASN A 216 17.94 -8.54 16.03
N THR A 217 16.80 -8.81 15.38
CA THR A 217 16.63 -10.06 14.62
C THR A 217 17.13 -9.91 13.18
N GLU A 218 17.59 -11.03 12.60
CA GLU A 218 18.03 -11.09 11.19
C GLU A 218 16.94 -10.56 10.24
N ALA A 219 15.68 -10.89 10.51
CA ALA A 219 14.53 -10.54 9.69
C ALA A 219 14.27 -9.03 9.64
N GLU A 220 14.27 -8.39 10.81
CA GLU A 220 14.05 -6.94 10.94
C GLU A 220 15.19 -6.16 10.26
N ILE A 221 16.45 -6.54 10.52
CA ILE A 221 17.63 -5.93 9.88
C ILE A 221 17.55 -6.10 8.36
N PHE A 222 17.16 -7.28 7.89
CA PHE A 222 17.02 -7.55 6.46
C PHE A 222 15.96 -6.66 5.81
N LEU A 223 14.75 -6.57 6.39
CA LEU A 223 13.68 -5.72 5.87
C LEU A 223 14.09 -4.23 5.88
N ALA A 224 14.63 -3.73 6.99
CA ALA A 224 15.13 -2.36 7.11
C ALA A 224 16.18 -2.04 6.02
N SER A 225 17.09 -2.98 5.74
CA SER A 225 18.09 -2.81 4.67
C SER A 225 17.47 -2.63 3.28
N LYS A 226 16.31 -3.26 3.00
CA LYS A 226 15.59 -3.09 1.73
C LYS A 226 14.92 -1.72 1.64
N LEU A 227 14.34 -1.25 2.74
CA LEU A 227 13.71 0.08 2.80
C LEU A 227 14.75 1.18 2.63
N HIS A 228 15.90 1.09 3.32
CA HIS A 228 17.01 2.02 3.12
C HIS A 228 17.62 1.98 1.72
N ALA A 229 17.68 0.80 1.09
CA ALA A 229 18.15 0.70 -0.30
C ALA A 229 17.22 1.45 -1.27
N TYR A 230 15.91 1.46 -0.99
CA TYR A 230 14.95 2.27 -1.74
C TYR A 230 15.16 3.77 -1.50
N GLU A 231 15.28 4.22 -0.24
CA GLU A 231 15.55 5.61 0.13
C GLU A 231 16.81 6.15 -0.58
N LYS A 232 17.94 5.44 -0.48
CA LYS A 232 19.18 5.83 -1.18
C LYS A 232 19.01 5.96 -2.69
N LYS A 233 18.25 5.04 -3.29
CA LYS A 233 17.96 5.07 -4.73
C LYS A 233 17.07 6.24 -5.09
N PHE A 234 16.07 6.55 -4.26
CA PHE A 234 15.20 7.70 -4.45
C PHE A 234 16.04 8.98 -4.46
N ASP A 235 16.88 9.18 -3.45
CA ASP A 235 17.72 10.37 -3.31
C ASP A 235 18.71 10.53 -4.47
N GLN A 236 19.36 9.44 -4.88
CA GLN A 236 20.27 9.44 -6.02
C GLN A 236 19.57 9.82 -7.34
N VAL A 237 18.36 9.31 -7.57
CA VAL A 237 17.59 9.64 -8.76
C VAL A 237 17.10 11.08 -8.71
N ALA A 238 16.61 11.54 -7.56
CA ALA A 238 16.17 12.92 -7.35
C ALA A 238 17.32 13.91 -7.58
N SER A 239 18.53 13.60 -7.09
CA SER A 239 19.72 14.45 -7.31
C SER A 239 20.17 14.50 -8.77
N THR A 240 20.00 13.39 -9.51
CA THR A 240 20.49 13.28 -10.90
C THR A 240 19.47 13.77 -11.92
N SER A 241 18.17 13.59 -11.65
CA SER A 241 17.07 13.85 -12.62
C SER A 241 16.21 15.05 -12.23
N GLY A 242 16.54 15.76 -11.15
CA GLY A 242 15.78 16.91 -10.63
C GLY A 242 14.52 16.52 -9.84
N CYS A 243 13.83 15.44 -10.23
CA CYS A 243 12.76 14.84 -9.44
C CYS A 243 12.63 13.32 -9.72
N TYR A 244 12.33 12.55 -8.67
CA TYR A 244 12.10 11.09 -8.80
C TYR A 244 10.89 10.80 -9.69
N ASP A 245 9.82 11.59 -9.54
CA ASP A 245 8.57 11.40 -10.27
C ASP A 245 8.76 11.56 -11.77
N GLY A 246 9.55 12.56 -12.21
CA GLY A 246 9.89 12.76 -13.62
C GLY A 246 10.69 11.59 -14.20
N PHE A 247 11.62 11.03 -13.43
CA PHE A 247 12.35 9.83 -13.82
C PHE A 247 11.42 8.61 -13.92
N ALA A 248 10.61 8.34 -12.90
CA ALA A 248 9.68 7.22 -12.88
C ALA A 248 8.67 7.31 -14.03
N HIS A 249 8.11 8.51 -14.24
CA HIS A 249 7.22 8.82 -15.34
C HIS A 249 7.85 8.49 -16.70
N THR A 250 9.06 8.99 -16.97
CA THR A 250 9.78 8.73 -18.23
C THR A 250 10.08 7.23 -18.40
N LYS A 251 10.58 6.58 -17.35
CA LYS A 251 10.91 5.16 -17.35
C LYS A 251 9.69 4.30 -17.70
N TYR A 252 8.55 4.51 -17.04
CA TYR A 252 7.39 3.65 -17.22
C TYR A 252 6.63 3.95 -18.51
N LEU A 253 6.50 5.22 -18.88
CA LEU A 253 5.83 5.58 -20.14
C LEU A 253 6.61 5.13 -21.38
N SER A 254 7.93 5.07 -21.32
CA SER A 254 8.75 4.51 -22.42
C SER A 254 8.41 3.06 -22.77
N ARG A 255 7.72 2.34 -21.86
CA ARG A 255 7.32 0.93 -22.00
C ARG A 255 5.80 0.76 -22.02
N LEU A 256 5.03 1.82 -22.25
CA LEU A 256 3.57 1.77 -22.22
C LEU A 256 2.99 0.71 -23.16
N SER A 257 3.62 0.49 -24.31
CA SER A 257 3.22 -0.55 -25.29
C SER A 257 3.34 -1.99 -24.75
N GLU A 258 4.10 -2.20 -23.68
CA GLU A 258 4.27 -3.52 -23.02
C GLU A 258 3.27 -3.73 -21.89
N ALA A 259 2.49 -2.71 -21.50
CA ALA A 259 1.66 -2.72 -20.31
C ALA A 259 0.18 -2.87 -20.64
N SER A 260 -0.53 -3.67 -19.83
CA SER A 260 -1.96 -3.46 -19.66
C SER A 260 -2.15 -2.16 -18.88
N SER A 261 -3.07 -1.29 -19.29
CA SER A 261 -3.18 0.03 -18.70
C SER A 261 -4.61 0.51 -18.52
N VAL A 262 -4.80 1.31 -17.48
CA VAL A 262 -5.97 2.16 -17.24
C VAL A 262 -5.46 3.58 -17.05
N SER A 263 -5.91 4.53 -17.87
CA SER A 263 -5.50 5.92 -17.79
C SER A 263 -6.69 6.86 -17.68
N TYR A 264 -6.45 8.01 -17.05
CA TYR A 264 -7.43 9.06 -16.84
C TYR A 264 -6.90 10.37 -17.42
N LYS A 265 -7.68 10.94 -18.35
CA LYS A 265 -7.43 12.25 -18.98
C LYS A 265 -6.00 12.45 -19.51
N ASP A 266 -5.33 11.39 -19.96
CA ASP A 266 -3.96 11.37 -20.49
C ASP A 266 -2.88 11.93 -19.54
N LYS A 267 -3.18 12.11 -18.25
CA LYS A 267 -2.26 12.68 -17.24
C LYS A 267 -1.71 11.64 -16.26
N CYS A 268 -2.52 10.64 -15.94
CA CYS A 268 -2.20 9.65 -14.93
C CYS A 268 -2.80 8.29 -15.29
N GLY A 269 -2.28 7.24 -14.68
CA GLY A 269 -2.83 5.91 -14.87
C GLY A 269 -2.10 4.83 -14.09
N LEU A 270 -2.61 3.62 -14.26
CA LEU A 270 -2.09 2.39 -13.68
C LEU A 270 -1.57 1.50 -14.80
N LEU A 271 -0.37 0.98 -14.61
CA LEU A 271 0.34 0.13 -15.56
C LEU A 271 0.64 -1.22 -14.95
N TRP A 272 0.27 -2.28 -15.66
CA TRP A 272 0.59 -3.64 -15.32
C TRP A 272 1.54 -4.20 -16.37
N PHE A 273 2.80 -4.35 -15.98
CA PHE A 273 3.81 -5.01 -16.80
C PHE A 273 3.76 -6.51 -16.53
N ALA A 274 3.65 -7.30 -17.59
CA ALA A 274 3.78 -8.75 -17.48
C ALA A 274 5.13 -9.10 -16.81
N PRO A 275 5.16 -10.09 -15.90
CA PRO A 275 6.41 -10.59 -15.37
C PRO A 275 7.31 -11.01 -16.53
N LYS A 276 8.54 -10.49 -16.56
CA LYS A 276 9.53 -11.01 -17.51
C LYS A 276 9.86 -12.41 -17.04
N ASN A 277 9.42 -13.43 -17.78
CA ASN A 277 9.96 -14.77 -17.62
C ASN A 277 11.48 -14.63 -17.72
N LYS A 278 12.21 -15.07 -16.68
CA LYS A 278 13.66 -15.21 -16.80
C LYS A 278 13.88 -16.23 -17.91
N ILE A 279 14.17 -15.74 -19.11
CA ILE A 279 14.73 -16.59 -20.14
C ILE A 279 16.04 -17.08 -19.52
N SER A 280 16.18 -18.40 -19.38
CA SER A 280 17.43 -19.02 -18.99
C SER A 280 18.42 -18.86 -20.14
N ASP A 281 18.95 -17.65 -20.33
CA ASP A 281 19.91 -17.39 -21.39
C ASP A 281 21.32 -17.58 -20.83
N SER A 282 21.80 -18.81 -20.97
CA SER A 282 23.13 -18.99 -21.52
C SER A 282 23.13 -18.37 -22.92
N VAL A 283 23.60 -17.13 -23.06
CA VAL A 283 24.54 -16.66 -24.10
C VAL A 283 24.81 -15.17 -23.83
N SER A 284 26.09 -14.90 -23.62
CA SER A 284 26.71 -13.60 -23.52
C SER A 284 26.36 -12.68 -24.69
N SER A 285 25.78 -11.52 -24.39
CA SER A 285 26.06 -10.31 -25.17
C SER A 285 26.10 -9.10 -24.23
N GLN A 286 27.26 -8.46 -24.17
CA GLN A 286 27.49 -7.20 -23.48
C GLN A 286 26.69 -6.11 -24.20
N LYS A 287 25.50 -5.83 -23.69
CA LYS A 287 24.99 -4.45 -23.62
C LYS A 287 24.95 -4.10 -22.14
N VAL A 288 25.47 -2.92 -21.80
CA VAL A 288 25.37 -2.33 -20.47
C VAL A 288 23.89 -2.03 -20.23
N ASN A 289 23.14 -3.06 -19.89
CA ASN A 289 21.85 -2.95 -19.25
C ASN A 289 22.18 -2.53 -17.82
N VAL A 290 21.79 -1.30 -17.47
CA VAL A 290 21.62 -0.92 -16.07
C VAL A 290 20.49 -1.80 -15.54
N PHE A 291 20.85 -3.02 -15.17
CA PHE A 291 19.99 -4.01 -14.57
C PHE A 291 19.68 -3.51 -13.17
N VAL A 292 18.47 -2.98 -12.98
CA VAL A 292 17.98 -2.59 -11.66
C VAL A 292 16.86 -3.55 -11.31
N PRO A 293 17.09 -4.51 -10.40
CA PRO A 293 16.01 -5.30 -9.83
C PRO A 293 14.96 -4.35 -9.26
N ASP A 294 13.69 -4.61 -9.56
CA ASP A 294 12.60 -4.04 -8.79
C ASP A 294 12.73 -4.59 -7.37
N ILE A 295 13.22 -3.79 -6.42
CA ILE A 295 13.14 -4.05 -4.98
C ILE A 295 11.69 -3.87 -4.52
#